data_AF-A0A3N5SC15-F1
#
_entry.id   AF-A0A3N5SC15-F1
#
_cell.length_a   1.000
_cell.length_b   1.000
_cell.length_c   1.000
_cell.angle_alpha   90.00
_cell.angle_beta   90.00
_cell.angle_gamma   90.00
#
_symmetry.space_group_name_H-M   'P 1'
#
loop_
_entity.id
_entity.type
_entity.pdbx_description
1 polymer ?
#
loop_
_entity_poly.entity_id
_entity_poly.type
_entity_poly.pdbx_seq_one_letter_code
_entity_poly.pdbx_strand_id
1 'polypeptide(L)' 'LQLGFLDRTAQGRIATKSAYEHLKLEYREEGQQRLL' A
#
# COMPACT_ATOMS: atom_id res chain seq x y z
N LEU A 1 1.15 -9.96 13.92
CA LEU A 1 0.88 -9.05 12.79
C LEU A 1 1.83 -7.87 12.93
N GLN A 2 2.76 -7.67 11.99
CA GLN A 2 3.78 -6.62 12.11
C GLN A 2 3.11 -5.24 12.05
N LEU A 3 3.39 -4.40 13.06
CA LEU A 3 2.87 -3.02 13.15
C LEU A 3 3.53 -2.19 12.05
N GLY A 4 2.74 -1.64 11.11
CA GLY A 4 3.23 -0.78 10.02
C GLY A 4 2.96 -1.30 8.60
N PHE A 5 2.45 -2.52 8.44
CA PHE A 5 2.10 -3.05 7.11
C PHE A 5 0.72 -2.62 6.60
N LEU A 6 -0.15 -2.16 7.50
CA LEU A 6 -1.47 -1.65 7.15
C LEU A 6 -1.60 -0.22 7.64
N ASP A 7 -1.83 0.69 6.71
CA ASP A 7 -2.16 2.09 7.00
C ASP A 7 -3.68 2.29 6.99
N ARG A 8 -4.16 3.31 7.70
CA ARG A 8 -5.60 3.61 7.79
C ARG A 8 -5.98 4.70 6.79
N THR A 9 -7.02 4.44 6.02
CA THR A 9 -7.64 5.41 5.12
C THR A 9 -9.12 5.57 5.45
N ALA A 10 -9.76 6.63 4.96
CA ALA A 10 -11.20 6.83 5.13
C ALA A 10 -12.05 5.67 4.56
N GLN A 11 -11.48 4.87 3.66
CA GLN A 11 -12.14 3.72 3.00
C GLN A 11 -11.78 2.37 3.64
N GLY A 12 -10.83 2.32 4.59
CA GLY A 12 -10.44 1.08 5.27
C GLY A 12 -8.96 1.00 5.64
N ARG A 13 -8.35 -0.16 5.40
CA ARG A 13 -6.91 -0.40 5.61
C ARG A 13 -6.24 -0.69 4.28
N ILE A 14 -5.12 -0.04 4.01
CA ILE A 14 -4.32 -0.24 2.79
C ILE A 14 -2.95 -0.82 3.14
N ALA A 15 -2.40 -1.68 2.29
CA ALA A 15 -1.05 -2.21 2.49
C ALA A 15 0.00 -1.12 2.21
N THR A 16 0.95 -0.95 3.14
CA THR A 16 2.04 0.02 2.99
C THR A 16 3.12 -0.50 2.06
N LYS A 17 3.97 0.40 1.55
CA LYS A 17 5.15 0.03 0.76
C LYS A 17 6.02 -1.03 1.46
N SER A 18 6.22 -0.87 2.78
CA SER A 18 6.98 -1.84 3.59
C SER A 18 6.35 -3.24 3.61
N ALA A 19 5.03 -3.36 3.48
CA ALA A 19 4.35 -4.64 3.37
C ALA A 19 4.65 -5.31 2.03
N TYR A 20 4.65 -4.55 0.94
CA TYR A 20 5.04 -5.04 -0.38
C TYR A 20 6.49 -5.51 -0.40
N GLU A 21 7.41 -4.72 0.18
CA GLU A 21 8.83 -5.07 0.29
C GLU A 21 9.05 -6.36 1.09
N HIS A 22 8.35 -6.52 2.21
CA HIS A 22 8.44 -7.74 3.02
C HIS A 22 7.92 -8.97 2.28
N LEU A 23 6.87 -8.80 1.47
CA LEU A 23 6.31 -9.85 0.63
C LEU A 23 7.07 -10.06 -0.68
N LYS A 24 8.15 -9.29 -0.92
CA LYS A 24 8.91 -9.27 -2.18
C LYS A 24 8.02 -9.05 -3.41
N LEU A 25 6.95 -8.28 -3.23
CA LEU A 25 6.04 -7.88 -4.29
C LEU A 25 6.49 -6.53 -4.86
N GLU A 26 6.31 -6.34 -6.17
CA GLU A 26 6.56 -5.03 -6.78
C GLU A 26 5.55 -4.01 -6.25
N TYR A 27 6.06 -2.99 -5.56
CA TYR A 27 5.26 -1.82 -5.20
C TYR A 27 5.20 -0.88 -6.39
N ARG A 28 4.08 -0.88 -7.12
CA ARG A 28 3.85 0.05 -8.21
C ARG A 28 3.38 1.39 -7.65
N GLU A 29 4.29 2.37 -7.63
CA GLU A 29 3.96 3.80 -7.49
C GLU A 29 3.31 4.33 -8.77
N GLU A 30 2.36 3.57 -9.35
CA GLU A 30 1.49 4.10 -10.39
C GLU A 30 0.62 5.14 -9.71
N GLY A 31 1.13 6.38 -9.69
CA GLY A 31 0.42 7.56 -9.25
C GLY A 31 -0.97 7.49 -9.87
N GLN A 32 -1.94 7.24 -8.99
CA GLN A 32 -3.37 7.13 -9.25
C GLN A 32 -3.70 7.80 -10.59
N GLN A 33 -3.93 7.00 -11.63
CA GLN A 33 -4.36 7.54 -12.92
C GLN A 33 -5.64 8.31 -12.64
N ARG A 34 -5.53 9.64 -12.63
CA ARG A 34 -6.70 10.52 -12.63
C ARG A 34 -7.44 10.15 -13.91
N LEU A 35 -8.63 9.59 -13.73
CA LEU A 35 -9.58 9.42 -14.81
C LEU A 35 -9.82 10.83 -15.39
N LEU A 36 -9.33 11.06 -16.61
CA LEU A 36 -9.54 12.29 -17.38
C LEU A 36 -11.00 12.39 -17.84
#